data_AF-A0A7J9XLG0-F1
#
_entry.id   AF-A0A7J9XLG0-F1
#
_cell.length_a   1.000
_cell.length_b   1.000
_cell.length_c   1.000
_cell.angle_alpha   90.00
_cell.angle_beta   90.00
_cell.angle_gamma   90.00
#
_symmetry.space_group_name_H-M   'P 1'
#
loop_
_entity.id
_entity.type
_entity.pdbx_description
1 polymer ?
#
loop_
_entity_poly.entity_id
_entity_poly.type
_entity_poly.pdbx_seq_one_letter_code
_entity_poly.pdbx_strand_id
1 'polypeptide(L)'
;MGSGRDGSSRARAPRRRPVADTTDRSSESGAQCRSAPCHDAPVVFVSAEILVRPGEVDGFVTACGAALRHITEVPGCRFARVTRSVGDPGRFVVLSEWDSLESFHQGFYGTENFDRWRAAVSRFFVEPPRIEQLVDVLDRSTIGQDH
;
A
#
# COMPACT_ATOMS: atom_id res chain seq x y z
N MET A 1 -0.29 65.29 35.97
CA MET A 1 0.45 64.98 37.21
C MET A 1 1.04 63.58 37.01
N GLY A 2 2.33 63.32 36.85
CA GLY A 2 3.53 64.11 37.16
C GLY A 2 4.45 63.26 38.04
N SER A 3 5.17 62.30 37.45
CA SER A 3 6.41 61.67 37.96
C SER A 3 6.83 60.60 36.93
N GLY A 4 8.01 60.57 36.31
CA GLY A 4 9.25 61.31 36.52
C GLY A 4 10.40 60.33 36.73
N ARG A 5 11.23 60.15 35.67
CA ARG A 5 12.69 59.89 35.69
C ARG A 5 13.16 58.47 36.08
N ASP A 6 14.26 57.89 35.60
CA ASP A 6 15.37 58.27 34.70
C ASP A 6 15.95 56.93 34.14
N GLY A 7 16.43 56.85 32.90
CA GLY A 7 17.84 57.11 32.56
C GLY A 7 18.68 55.82 32.71
N SER A 8 18.75 54.97 31.67
CA SER A 8 19.83 54.93 30.66
C SER A 8 21.21 54.53 31.21
N SER A 9 21.76 53.40 30.77
CA SER A 9 23.05 53.39 30.08
C SER A 9 23.43 51.98 29.58
N ARG A 10 23.93 51.95 28.34
CA ARG A 10 24.50 50.79 27.65
C ARG A 10 25.95 50.56 28.09
N ALA A 11 26.38 49.30 28.11
CA ALA A 11 27.80 48.95 27.96
C ALA A 11 27.94 47.70 27.07
N ARG A 12 28.91 47.75 26.15
CA ARG A 12 29.12 46.79 25.05
C ARG A 12 30.48 46.10 25.20
N ALA A 13 30.45 44.76 25.16
CA ALA A 13 31.44 43.75 24.74
C ALA A 13 32.84 43.70 25.44
N PRO A 14 33.40 42.48 25.55
CA PRO A 14 34.40 42.09 24.55
C PRO A 14 34.17 40.70 23.93
N ARG A 15 34.66 40.55 22.69
CA ARG A 15 34.73 39.27 21.95
C ARG A 15 35.96 38.46 22.38
N ARG A 16 35.81 37.15 22.56
CA ARG A 16 36.89 36.17 22.35
C ARG A 16 36.38 34.99 21.50
N ARG A 17 37.33 34.46 20.73
CA ARG A 17 37.25 33.61 19.53
C ARG A 17 36.91 32.13 19.84
N PRO A 18 36.59 31.33 18.80
CA PRO A 18 35.93 30.03 18.92
C PRO A 18 36.92 28.93 19.30
N VAL A 19 36.43 27.88 19.96
CA VAL A 19 37.10 26.57 19.96
C VAL A 19 36.45 25.72 18.87
N ALA A 20 37.23 25.41 17.85
CA ALA A 20 36.95 24.31 16.95
C ALA A 20 37.36 23.05 17.70
N ASP A 21 36.43 22.12 17.90
CA ASP A 21 36.83 20.75 18.14
C ASP A 21 36.77 19.98 16.82
N THR A 22 37.89 19.34 16.58
CA THR A 22 38.39 18.75 15.35
C THR A 22 37.65 17.45 15.07
N THR A 23 37.05 17.40 13.87
CA THR A 23 37.19 16.35 12.87
C THR A 23 36.95 14.89 13.29
N ASP A 24 35.95 14.33 12.60
CA ASP A 24 35.97 13.01 11.97
C ASP A 24 35.90 11.78 12.89
N ARG A 25 34.70 11.22 12.92
CA ARG A 25 34.59 9.78 12.71
C ARG A 25 33.38 9.49 11.84
N SER A 26 33.65 9.38 10.55
CA SER A 26 33.19 8.30 9.68
C SER A 26 31.85 7.67 10.05
N SER A 27 30.85 7.99 9.22
CA SER A 27 30.16 6.98 8.41
C SER A 27 30.18 5.54 8.94
N GLU A 28 29.18 5.22 9.75
CA GLU A 28 28.52 3.92 9.75
C GLU A 28 27.02 4.28 9.67
N SER A 29 26.44 4.57 8.51
CA SER A 29 25.96 3.55 7.56
C SER A 29 25.87 2.15 8.16
N GLY A 30 25.33 2.05 9.39
CA GLY A 30 24.85 0.81 9.97
C GLY A 30 23.81 0.28 9.01
N ALA A 31 24.19 -0.79 8.34
CA ALA A 31 23.42 -1.50 7.36
C ALA A 31 21.94 -1.48 7.75
N GLN A 32 21.14 -0.78 6.94
CA GLN A 32 19.80 -1.27 6.68
C GLN A 32 20.01 -2.72 6.24
N CYS A 33 19.78 -3.64 7.18
CA CYS A 33 19.32 -4.97 6.85
C CYS A 33 18.05 -4.74 6.02
N ARG A 34 18.26 -4.52 4.72
CA ARG A 34 17.26 -4.83 3.72
C ARG A 34 17.13 -6.33 3.88
N SER A 35 16.22 -6.75 4.75
CA SER A 35 15.63 -8.06 4.65
C SER A 35 15.16 -8.14 3.21
N ALA A 36 15.95 -8.79 2.36
CA ALA A 36 15.42 -9.33 1.14
C ALA A 36 14.16 -10.10 1.55
N PRO A 37 13.01 -9.91 0.88
CA PRO A 37 11.86 -10.74 1.16
C PRO A 37 12.35 -12.19 1.00
N CYS A 38 12.26 -12.94 2.10
CA CYS A 38 12.57 -14.36 2.10
C CYS A 38 11.71 -14.99 1.01
N HIS A 39 12.36 -15.40 -0.09
CA HIS A 39 11.68 -15.94 -1.28
C HIS A 39 11.05 -17.33 -1.06
N ASP A 40 10.98 -17.80 0.19
CA ASP A 40 10.45 -19.11 0.58
C ASP A 40 9.02 -19.04 1.14
N ALA A 41 8.44 -17.86 1.36
CA ALA A 41 7.03 -17.76 1.71
C ALA A 41 6.17 -18.03 0.45
N PRO A 42 5.10 -18.84 0.55
CA PRO A 42 4.26 -19.12 -0.61
C PRO A 42 3.55 -17.83 -1.06
N VAL A 43 3.58 -17.61 -2.37
CA VAL A 43 2.79 -16.59 -3.05
C VAL A 43 1.31 -16.82 -2.74
N VAL A 44 0.59 -15.73 -2.45
CA VAL A 44 -0.84 -15.79 -2.12
C VAL A 44 -1.65 -15.18 -3.25
N PHE A 45 -2.62 -15.94 -3.73
CA PHE A 45 -3.64 -15.45 -4.64
C PHE A 45 -4.88 -15.06 -3.85
N VAL A 46 -5.56 -14.02 -4.29
CA VAL A 46 -6.82 -13.58 -3.72
C VAL A 46 -7.87 -13.55 -4.80
N SER A 47 -8.97 -14.24 -4.55
CA SER A 47 -10.19 -14.19 -5.35
C SER A 47 -11.22 -13.35 -4.60
N ALA A 48 -11.68 -12.26 -5.20
CA ALA A 48 -12.79 -11.46 -4.69
C ALA A 48 -13.96 -11.53 -5.66
N GLU A 49 -14.95 -12.34 -5.30
CA GLU A 49 -16.19 -12.45 -6.06
C GLU A 49 -17.13 -11.30 -5.74
N ILE A 50 -17.57 -10.60 -6.78
CA ILE A 50 -18.38 -9.39 -6.71
C ILE A 50 -19.66 -9.60 -7.52
N LEU A 51 -20.80 -9.44 -6.85
CA LEU A 51 -22.09 -9.31 -7.51
C LEU A 51 -22.44 -7.84 -7.67
N VAL A 52 -22.64 -7.41 -8.92
CA VAL A 52 -22.96 -6.03 -9.27
C VAL A 52 -24.46 -5.87 -9.48
N ARG A 53 -25.01 -4.74 -9.02
CA ARG A 53 -26.45 -4.47 -9.18
C ARG A 53 -26.86 -4.41 -10.65
N PRO A 54 -28.06 -4.90 -11.00
CA PRO A 54 -28.59 -4.79 -12.36
C PRO A 54 -28.61 -3.33 -12.85
N GLY A 55 -28.20 -3.11 -14.10
CA GLY A 55 -28.13 -1.77 -14.71
C GLY A 55 -26.86 -0.97 -14.37
N GLU A 56 -26.04 -1.41 -13.41
CA GLU A 56 -24.85 -0.68 -12.96
C GLU A 56 -23.53 -1.27 -13.50
N VAL A 57 -23.61 -2.29 -14.36
CA VAL A 57 -22.45 -3.07 -14.81
C VAL A 57 -21.40 -2.21 -15.52
N ASP A 58 -21.81 -1.37 -16.47
CA ASP A 58 -20.86 -0.54 -17.23
C ASP A 58 -20.20 0.53 -16.34
N GLY A 59 -20.97 1.07 -15.38
CA GLY A 59 -20.47 1.97 -14.35
C GLY A 59 -19.43 1.30 -13.46
N PHE A 60 -19.69 0.06 -13.05
CA PHE A 60 -18.74 -0.75 -12.29
C PHE A 60 -17.46 -1.01 -13.10
N VAL A 61 -17.55 -1.47 -14.35
CA VAL A 61 -16.37 -1.76 -15.17
C VAL A 61 -15.49 -0.50 -15.34
N THR A 62 -16.11 0.64 -15.59
CA THR A 62 -15.40 1.92 -15.72
C THR A 62 -14.71 2.32 -14.41
N ALA A 63 -15.43 2.27 -13.29
CA ALA A 63 -14.89 2.62 -11.98
C ALA A 63 -13.79 1.65 -11.53
N CYS A 64 -13.99 0.35 -11.76
CA CYS A 64 -13.04 -0.69 -11.38
C CYS A 64 -11.75 -0.58 -12.20
N GLY A 65 -11.83 -0.27 -13.50
CA GLY A 65 -10.66 -0.02 -14.34
C GLY A 65 -9.76 1.10 -13.80
N ALA A 66 -10.35 2.20 -13.31
CA ALA A 66 -9.58 3.27 -12.67
C ALA A 66 -9.11 2.92 -11.25
N ALA A 67 -9.89 2.13 -10.51
CA ALA A 67 -9.61 1.77 -9.12
C ALA A 67 -8.57 0.65 -8.96
N LEU A 68 -8.36 -0.19 -9.99
CA LEU A 68 -7.38 -1.29 -9.96
C LEU A 68 -5.98 -0.82 -9.56
N ARG A 69 -5.60 0.40 -9.95
CA ARG A 69 -4.31 0.98 -9.56
C ARG A 69 -4.11 1.05 -8.05
N HIS A 70 -5.18 1.26 -7.28
CA HIS A 70 -5.11 1.30 -5.81
C HIS A 70 -4.78 -0.08 -5.21
N ILE A 71 -4.95 -1.16 -5.95
CA ILE A 71 -4.50 -2.50 -5.56
C ILE A 71 -3.05 -2.69 -6.04
N THR A 72 -2.77 -2.43 -7.32
CA THR A 72 -1.47 -2.73 -7.93
C THR A 72 -0.33 -1.83 -7.44
N GLU A 73 -0.63 -0.64 -6.91
CA GLU A 73 0.37 0.26 -6.32
C GLU A 73 0.77 -0.14 -4.88
N VAL A 74 0.10 -1.13 -4.28
CA VAL A 74 0.42 -1.60 -2.93
C VAL A 74 1.71 -2.44 -2.97
N PRO A 75 2.71 -2.14 -2.12
CA PRO A 75 3.89 -2.99 -2.00
C PRO A 75 3.53 -4.44 -1.68
N GLY A 76 4.11 -5.37 -2.45
CA GLY A 76 3.80 -6.79 -2.34
C GLY A 76 2.64 -7.26 -3.22
N CYS A 77 1.94 -6.36 -3.94
CA CYS A 77 1.04 -6.77 -5.01
C CYS A 77 1.84 -7.05 -6.29
N ARG A 78 1.70 -8.26 -6.84
CA ARG A 78 2.38 -8.72 -8.05
C ARG A 78 1.53 -8.45 -9.29
N PHE A 79 0.22 -8.72 -9.20
CA PHE A 79 -0.75 -8.28 -10.20
C PHE A 79 -2.16 -8.18 -9.60
N ALA A 80 -3.03 -7.45 -10.29
CA ALA A 80 -4.47 -7.53 -10.11
C ALA A 80 -5.18 -7.45 -11.47
N ARG A 81 -6.23 -8.25 -11.65
CA ARG A 81 -7.09 -8.24 -12.84
C ARG A 81 -8.54 -8.48 -12.47
N VAL A 82 -9.44 -8.03 -13.34
CA VAL A 82 -10.89 -8.26 -13.19
C VAL A 82 -11.34 -9.18 -14.31
N THR A 83 -12.09 -10.22 -13.96
CA THR A 83 -12.75 -11.11 -14.91
C THR A 83 -14.26 -11.02 -14.73
N ARG A 84 -15.00 -11.31 -15.80
CA ARG A 84 -16.47 -11.36 -15.81
C ARG A 84 -16.90 -12.80 -16.06
N SER A 85 -17.90 -13.28 -15.33
CA SER A 85 -18.52 -14.57 -15.61
C SER A 85 -19.23 -14.52 -16.97
N VAL A 86 -19.06 -15.58 -17.77
CA VAL A 86 -19.74 -15.73 -19.06
C VAL A 86 -21.21 -16.11 -18.87
N GLY A 87 -21.51 -16.93 -17.85
CA GLY A 87 -22.87 -17.40 -17.57
C GLY A 87 -23.70 -16.44 -16.70
N ASP A 88 -23.05 -15.47 -16.06
CA ASP A 88 -23.70 -14.45 -15.25
C ASP A 88 -23.02 -13.09 -15.49
N PRO A 89 -23.57 -12.25 -16.37
CA PRO A 89 -22.95 -10.98 -16.73
C PRO A 89 -22.91 -9.96 -15.57
N GLY A 90 -23.60 -10.20 -14.44
CA GLY A 90 -23.53 -9.37 -13.24
C GLY A 90 -22.47 -9.81 -12.22
N ARG A 91 -21.83 -10.97 -12.45
CA ARG A 91 -20.83 -11.56 -11.56
C ARG A 91 -19.41 -11.34 -12.08
N PHE A 92 -18.57 -10.78 -11.23
CA PHE A 92 -17.17 -10.47 -11.50
C PHE A 92 -16.26 -11.13 -10.47
N VAL A 93 -15.00 -11.36 -10.85
CA VAL A 93 -13.96 -11.78 -9.92
C VAL A 93 -12.76 -10.86 -10.08
N VAL A 94 -12.32 -10.23 -8.99
CA VAL A 94 -10.98 -9.63 -8.93
C VAL A 94 -10.01 -10.72 -8.51
N LEU A 95 -9.09 -11.09 -9.40
CA LEU A 95 -7.95 -11.94 -9.05
C LEU A 95 -6.72 -11.05 -8.82
N SER A 96 -6.06 -11.25 -7.68
CA SER A 96 -4.78 -10.61 -7.41
C SER A 96 -3.77 -11.60 -6.85
N GLU A 97 -2.49 -11.34 -7.10
CA GLU A 97 -1.36 -12.12 -6.60
C GLU A 97 -0.51 -11.23 -5.70
N TRP A 98 -0.07 -11.79 -4.57
CA TRP A 98 0.65 -11.11 -3.52
C TRP A 98 1.87 -11.89 -3.06
N ASP A 99 2.93 -11.19 -2.67
CA ASP A 99 4.17 -11.79 -2.15
C ASP A 99 3.93 -12.62 -0.88
N SER A 100 2.94 -12.25 -0.06
CA SER A 100 2.58 -12.96 1.17
C SER A 100 1.15 -12.62 1.62
N LEU A 101 0.61 -13.43 2.55
CA LEU A 101 -0.68 -13.15 3.19
C LEU A 101 -0.66 -11.83 3.97
N GLU A 102 0.47 -11.51 4.61
CA GLU A 102 0.66 -10.26 5.36
C GLU A 102 0.61 -9.03 4.44
N SER A 103 1.23 -9.12 3.25
CA SER A 103 1.18 -8.05 2.24
C SER A 103 -0.26 -7.73 1.83
N PHE A 104 -1.13 -8.75 1.74
CA PHE A 104 -2.54 -8.56 1.46
C PHE A 104 -3.34 -8.08 2.68
N HIS A 105 -3.26 -8.77 3.83
CA HIS A 105 -4.09 -8.43 4.99
C HIS A 105 -3.69 -7.13 5.65
N GLN A 106 -2.40 -6.90 5.87
CA GLN A 106 -1.91 -5.71 6.57
C GLN A 106 -1.47 -4.62 5.60
N GLY A 107 -0.89 -5.01 4.46
CA GLY A 107 -0.42 -4.06 3.44
C GLY A 107 -1.54 -3.44 2.62
N PHE A 108 -2.71 -4.07 2.53
CA PHE A 108 -3.86 -3.53 1.81
C PHE A 108 -5.02 -3.14 2.72
N TYR A 109 -5.57 -4.04 3.55
CA TYR A 109 -6.69 -3.65 4.42
C TYR A 109 -6.27 -2.61 5.46
N GLY A 110 -7.19 -1.68 5.77
CA GLY A 110 -6.92 -0.59 6.71
C GLY A 110 -5.99 0.50 6.18
N THR A 111 -5.60 0.43 4.90
CA THR A 111 -4.81 1.47 4.24
C THR A 111 -5.67 2.44 3.43
N GLU A 112 -5.10 3.61 3.12
CA GLU A 112 -5.76 4.60 2.25
C GLU A 112 -6.07 4.02 0.86
N ASN A 113 -5.23 3.11 0.36
CA ASN A 113 -5.45 2.44 -0.91
C ASN A 113 -6.71 1.58 -0.90
N PHE A 114 -6.94 0.81 0.17
CA PHE A 114 -8.17 0.05 0.33
C PHE A 114 -9.38 0.97 0.46
N ASP A 115 -9.29 2.06 1.22
CA ASP A 115 -10.40 3.01 1.34
C ASP A 115 -10.75 3.68 0.01
N ARG A 116 -9.75 4.08 -0.78
CA ARG A 116 -9.94 4.64 -2.12
C ARG A 116 -10.57 3.63 -3.07
N TRP A 117 -10.10 2.38 -3.06
CA TRP A 117 -10.69 1.30 -3.85
C TRP A 117 -12.16 1.08 -3.45
N ARG A 118 -12.42 0.88 -2.16
CA ARG A 118 -13.76 0.65 -1.61
C ARG A 118 -14.71 1.79 -1.92
N ALA A 119 -14.27 3.04 -1.74
CA ALA A 119 -15.07 4.22 -2.08
C ALA A 119 -15.44 4.29 -3.56
N ALA A 120 -14.55 3.86 -4.46
CA ALA A 120 -14.80 3.85 -5.89
C ALA A 120 -15.81 2.78 -6.31
N VAL A 121 -15.74 1.57 -5.73
CA VAL A 121 -16.48 0.41 -6.27
C VAL A 121 -17.61 -0.11 -5.40
N SER A 122 -17.58 0.08 -4.07
CA SER A 122 -18.55 -0.55 -3.17
C SER A 122 -19.98 -0.12 -3.41
N ARG A 123 -20.16 1.08 -3.96
CA ARG A 123 -21.49 1.52 -4.33
C ARG A 123 -22.13 0.59 -5.33
N PHE A 124 -21.44 -0.21 -6.15
CA PHE A 124 -22.07 -1.03 -7.19
C PHE A 124 -22.51 -2.41 -6.69
N PHE A 125 -22.08 -2.81 -5.51
CA PHE A 125 -22.25 -4.17 -5.03
C PHE A 125 -23.69 -4.45 -4.60
N VAL A 126 -24.16 -5.68 -4.84
CA VAL A 126 -25.40 -6.20 -4.25
C VAL A 126 -25.18 -6.51 -2.77
N GLU A 127 -24.02 -7.06 -2.45
CA GLU A 127 -23.60 -7.49 -1.12
C GLU A 127 -22.07 -7.38 -0.97
N PRO A 128 -21.50 -7.47 0.24
CA PRO A 128 -20.06 -7.50 0.42
C PRO A 128 -19.40 -8.61 -0.43
N PRO A 129 -18.25 -8.36 -1.08
CA PRO A 129 -17.59 -9.36 -1.90
C PRO A 129 -17.19 -10.60 -1.09
N ARG A 130 -17.31 -11.78 -1.70
CA ARG A 130 -16.80 -13.03 -1.12
C ARG A 130 -15.31 -13.14 -1.43
N ILE A 131 -14.49 -13.12 -0.38
CA ILE A 131 -13.02 -13.12 -0.49
C ILE A 131 -12.47 -14.50 -0.11
N GLU A 132 -11.58 -15.05 -0.93
CA GLU A 132 -10.78 -16.24 -0.62
C GLU A 132 -9.30 -15.94 -0.82
N GLN A 133 -8.45 -16.45 0.08
CA GLN A 133 -7.00 -16.52 -0.10
C GLN A 133 -6.62 -17.94 -0.50
N LEU A 134 -5.78 -18.06 -1.52
CA LEU A 134 -5.45 -19.30 -2.20
C LEU A 134 -3.92 -19.38 -2.32
N VAL A 135 -3.40 -20.60 -2.32
CA VAL A 135 -2.01 -20.89 -2.68
C VAL A 135 -2.02 -21.88 -3.82
N ASP A 136 -1.04 -21.80 -4.70
CA ASP A 136 -0.87 -22.83 -5.72
C ASP A 136 -0.42 -24.12 -5.04
N VAL A 137 -1.18 -25.20 -5.28
CA VAL A 137 -0.75 -26.57 -4.93
C VAL A 137 0.06 -27.17 -6.09
N LEU A 138 -0.24 -26.73 -7.31
CA LEU A 138 0.42 -27.11 -8.55
C LEU A 138 0.63 -25.85 -9.39
N ASP A 139 1.87 -25.45 -9.58
CA ASP A 139 2.22 -24.31 -10.41
C ASP A 139 2.70 -24.76 -11.81
N ARG A 140 2.94 -23.78 -12.69
CA ARG A 140 3.45 -24.06 -14.05
C ARG A 140 4.82 -24.74 -14.06
N SER A 141 5.59 -24.60 -12.98
CA SER A 141 6.92 -25.21 -12.82
C SER A 141 6.82 -26.69 -12.46
N THR A 142 5.74 -27.07 -11.77
CA THR A 142 5.44 -28.45 -11.35
C THR A 142 4.84 -29.28 -12.48
N ILE A 143 4.14 -28.64 -13.43
CA ILE A 143 3.59 -29.29 -14.63
C ILE A 143 4.74 -29.56 -15.63
N GLY A 144 5.50 -30.64 -15.38
CA GLY A 144 6.62 -31.07 -16.24
C GLY A 144 7.70 -31.90 -15.54
N GLN A 145 7.61 -32.11 -14.23
CA GLN A 145 8.51 -33.00 -13.48
C GLN A 145 7.92 -34.43 -13.45
N ASP A 146 7.70 -35.03 -14.62
CA ASP A 146 7.48 -36.48 -14.74
C ASP A 146 8.26 -36.96 -15.98
N HIS A 147 9.45 -37.51 -15.73
CA HIS A 147 10.23 -38.31 -16.70
C HIS A 147 10.80 -39.53 -15.99
#